data_AF-A0A7Y4UDR7-F1
#
_entry.id   AF-A0A7Y4UDR7-F1
#
_cell.length_a   1.000
_cell.length_b   1.000
_cell.length_c   1.000
_cell.angle_alpha   90.00
_cell.angle_beta   90.00
_cell.angle_gamma   90.00
#
_symmetry.space_group_name_H-M   'P 1'
#
loop_
_entity.id
_entity.type
_entity.pdbx_description
1 polymer ?
#
loop_
_entity_poly.entity_id
_entity_poly.type
_entity_poly.pdbx_seq_one_letter_code
_entity_poly.pdbx_strand_id
1 'polypeptide(L)'
;MPGWQTIYSELKNQNFEIISIAEDTGGVKAALPWIEAGKADYLVLVDKQHVVTRLYNMVNVPTAVWINEQGRIVRPNEVAYSNNKGIGITKVDTEPWINGLRDWVKNGEKSPFVMSEAELRERLKPQNPDWALASAEFGLAEYIYQMDKGEAAIPHYK
;
A
#
# COMPACT_ATOMS: atom_id res chain seq x y z
N MET A 1 3.73 10.09 -8.18
CA MET A 1 4.11 8.78 -8.74
C MET A 1 3.61 8.69 -10.19
N PRO A 2 4.45 8.97 -11.21
CA PRO A 2 3.97 9.19 -12.58
C PRO A 2 3.20 8.01 -13.20
N GLY A 3 3.63 6.78 -12.94
CA GLY A 3 2.93 5.59 -13.48
C GLY A 3 1.53 5.39 -12.90
N TRP A 4 1.36 5.62 -11.59
CA TRP A 4 0.04 5.59 -10.95
C TRP A 4 -0.86 6.73 -11.42
N GLN A 5 -0.31 7.91 -11.70
CA GLN A 5 -1.08 9.00 -12.33
C GLN A 5 -1.60 8.63 -13.71
N THR A 6 -0.84 7.90 -14.53
CA THR A 6 -1.34 7.39 -15.82
C THR A 6 -2.55 6.49 -15.63
N ILE A 7 -2.49 5.54 -14.68
CA ILE A 7 -3.60 4.62 -14.38
C ILE A 7 -4.81 5.39 -13.84
N TYR A 8 -4.59 6.35 -12.93
CA TYR A 8 -5.68 7.15 -12.40
C TYR A 8 -6.39 7.98 -13.47
N SER A 9 -5.64 8.64 -14.36
CA SER A 9 -6.21 9.39 -15.47
C SER A 9 -7.08 8.53 -16.40
N GLU A 10 -6.73 7.25 -16.56
CA GLU A 10 -7.51 6.26 -17.34
C GLU A 10 -8.83 5.89 -16.64
N LEU A 11 -8.80 5.74 -15.31
CA LEU A 11 -9.88 5.09 -14.56
C LEU A 11 -10.77 6.03 -13.75
N LYS A 12 -10.34 7.26 -13.42
CA LYS A 12 -11.01 8.17 -12.48
C LYS A 12 -12.47 8.52 -12.81
N ASN A 13 -12.86 8.45 -14.08
CA ASN A 13 -14.24 8.71 -14.52
C ASN A 13 -15.16 7.46 -14.45
N GLN A 14 -14.65 6.34 -13.95
CA GLN A 14 -15.38 5.06 -13.85
C GLN A 14 -15.71 4.72 -12.39
N ASN A 15 -16.03 5.75 -11.58
CA ASN A 15 -16.33 5.60 -10.16
C ASN A 15 -15.19 4.89 -9.39
N PHE A 16 -13.97 5.36 -9.63
CA PHE A 16 -12.75 4.78 -9.08
C PHE A 16 -11.87 5.86 -8.47
N GLU A 17 -11.30 5.58 -7.30
CA GLU A 17 -10.38 6.47 -6.60
C GLU A 17 -9.10 5.73 -6.19
N ILE A 18 -7.97 6.44 -6.23
CA ILE A 18 -6.71 6.00 -5.61
C ILE A 18 -6.48 6.82 -4.36
N ILE A 19 -6.30 6.15 -3.23
CA ILE A 19 -5.76 6.77 -2.02
C ILE A 19 -4.34 6.26 -1.86
N SER A 20 -3.38 7.13 -2.14
CA SER A 20 -1.97 6.82 -1.90
C SER A 20 -1.55 7.28 -0.51
N ILE A 21 -0.69 6.49 0.14
CA ILE A 21 -0.30 6.71 1.52
C ILE A 21 1.22 6.58 1.58
N ALA A 22 1.88 7.64 2.04
CA ALA A 22 3.31 7.63 2.34
C ALA A 22 3.51 7.16 3.78
N GLU A 23 4.08 5.98 3.96
CA GLU A 23 4.38 5.36 5.25
C GLU A 23 5.75 5.84 5.76
N ASP A 24 5.82 7.10 6.20
CA ASP A 24 7.08 7.78 6.58
C ASP A 24 7.02 8.28 8.03
N THR A 25 7.81 7.69 8.94
CA THR A 25 7.97 8.16 10.34
C THR A 25 8.45 9.62 10.44
N GLY A 26 9.18 10.09 9.43
CA GLY A 26 9.59 11.51 9.29
C GLY A 26 8.43 12.47 8.98
N GLY A 27 7.24 11.93 8.71
CA GLY A 27 6.01 12.67 8.44
C GLY A 27 6.08 13.53 7.19
N VAL A 28 5.26 14.59 7.17
CA VAL A 28 5.15 15.52 6.04
C VAL A 28 6.50 16.07 5.61
N LYS A 29 7.41 16.38 6.55
CA LYS A 29 8.75 16.91 6.21
C LYS A 29 9.54 15.94 5.32
N ALA A 30 9.41 14.63 5.52
CA ALA A 30 10.10 13.63 4.71
C ALA A 30 9.36 13.36 3.38
N ALA A 31 8.03 13.25 3.43
CA ALA A 31 7.23 12.85 2.28
C ALA A 31 6.93 13.98 1.28
N LEU A 32 6.74 15.22 1.76
CA LEU A 32 6.22 16.34 0.96
C LEU A 32 7.00 16.62 -0.33
N PRO A 33 8.36 16.62 -0.35
CA PRO A 33 9.10 16.86 -1.59
C PRO A 33 8.75 15.86 -2.71
N TRP A 34 8.51 14.60 -2.34
CA TRP A 34 8.13 13.53 -3.27
C TRP A 34 6.67 13.63 -3.70
N ILE A 35 5.79 14.05 -2.78
CA ILE A 35 4.37 14.28 -3.05
C ILE A 35 4.21 15.44 -4.05
N GLU A 36 4.86 16.57 -3.81
CA GLU A 36 4.81 17.76 -4.68
C GLU A 36 5.41 17.47 -6.06
N ALA A 37 6.55 16.77 -6.11
CA ALA A 37 7.13 16.32 -7.38
C ALA A 37 6.20 15.36 -8.14
N GLY A 38 5.38 14.60 -7.41
CA GLY A 38 4.46 13.63 -7.95
C GLY A 38 3.26 14.21 -8.70
N LYS A 39 2.82 15.43 -8.35
CA LYS A 39 1.65 16.13 -8.93
C LYS A 39 0.45 15.21 -9.17
N ALA A 40 0.09 14.44 -8.15
CA ALA A 40 -1.01 13.50 -8.24
C ALA A 40 -2.36 14.23 -8.27
N ASP A 41 -3.27 13.77 -9.12
CA ASP A 41 -4.68 14.22 -9.14
C ASP A 41 -5.56 13.42 -8.16
N TYR A 42 -5.01 12.35 -7.57
CA TYR A 42 -5.67 11.48 -6.61
C TYR A 42 -5.25 11.81 -5.17
N LEU A 43 -5.99 11.30 -4.18
CA LEU A 43 -5.73 11.61 -2.77
C LEU A 43 -4.37 11.07 -2.30
N VAL A 44 -3.61 11.91 -1.60
CA VAL A 44 -2.32 11.56 -1.01
C VAL A 44 -2.35 11.85 0.49
N LEU A 45 -2.07 10.82 1.29
CA LEU A 45 -1.98 10.89 2.74
C LEU A 45 -0.56 10.57 3.20
N VAL A 46 -0.22 10.97 4.44
CA VAL A 46 1.02 10.60 5.10
C VAL A 46 0.66 9.88 6.39
N ASP A 47 1.09 8.63 6.51
CA ASP A 47 0.94 7.83 7.72
C ASP A 47 2.26 7.82 8.49
N LYS A 48 2.38 8.78 9.42
CA LYS A 48 3.58 8.93 10.25
C LYS A 48 3.74 7.81 11.28
N GLN A 49 2.67 7.09 11.59
CA GLN A 49 2.61 6.12 12.69
C GLN A 49 2.45 4.68 12.20
N HIS A 50 2.54 4.46 10.87
CA HIS A 50 2.38 3.15 10.25
C HIS A 50 1.11 2.41 10.73
N VAL A 51 0.02 3.17 10.94
CA VAL A 51 -1.30 2.64 11.34
C VAL A 51 -1.86 1.78 10.22
N VAL A 52 -1.77 2.26 8.98
CA VAL A 52 -2.23 1.56 7.77
C VAL A 52 -1.46 0.26 7.60
N THR A 53 -0.13 0.32 7.77
CA THR A 53 0.76 -0.84 7.71
C THR A 53 0.26 -1.96 8.62
N ARG A 54 -0.05 -1.61 9.88
CA ARG A 54 -0.53 -2.55 10.90
C ARG A 54 -1.94 -3.06 10.63
N LEU A 55 -2.86 -2.19 10.22
CA LEU A 55 -4.25 -2.56 9.98
C LEU A 55 -4.44 -3.46 8.75
N TYR A 56 -3.59 -3.29 7.72
CA TYR A 56 -3.68 -4.03 6.47
C TYR A 56 -2.60 -5.10 6.29
N ASN A 57 -1.84 -5.38 7.37
CA ASN A 57 -0.77 -6.38 7.39
C ASN A 57 0.24 -6.16 6.25
N MET A 58 0.64 -4.91 6.01
CA MET A 58 1.63 -4.54 5.01
C MET A 58 3.03 -4.75 5.59
N VAL A 59 3.89 -5.45 4.85
CA VAL A 59 5.27 -5.76 5.29
C VAL A 59 6.31 -5.24 4.30
N ASN A 60 5.87 -4.66 3.19
CA ASN A 60 6.72 -4.12 2.15
C ASN A 60 5.96 -3.11 1.28
N VAL A 61 6.72 -2.21 0.64
CA VAL A 61 6.22 -1.26 -0.36
C VAL A 61 6.98 -1.43 -1.69
N PRO A 62 6.36 -1.13 -2.85
CA PRO A 62 4.97 -0.69 -3.01
C PRO A 62 3.96 -1.85 -2.91
N THR A 63 2.87 -1.61 -2.21
CA THR A 63 1.73 -2.53 -2.07
C THR A 63 0.40 -1.78 -2.24
N ALA A 64 -0.67 -2.51 -2.54
CA ALA A 64 -2.03 -1.99 -2.59
C ALA A 64 -3.06 -2.99 -2.06
N VAL A 65 -4.21 -2.46 -1.65
CA VAL A 65 -5.41 -3.20 -1.22
C VAL A 65 -6.57 -2.69 -2.05
N TRP A 66 -7.46 -3.58 -2.50
CA TRP A 66 -8.69 -3.18 -3.20
C TRP A 66 -9.85 -3.20 -2.23
N ILE A 67 -10.57 -2.09 -2.14
CA ILE A 67 -11.72 -1.90 -1.25
C ILE A 67 -12.92 -1.47 -2.09
N ASN A 68 -14.03 -2.21 -1.99
CA ASN A 68 -15.25 -1.86 -2.70
C ASN A 68 -16.01 -0.71 -2.02
N GLU A 69 -17.08 -0.24 -2.65
CA GLU A 69 -17.87 0.91 -2.17
C GLU A 69 -18.56 0.66 -0.81
N GLN A 70 -18.72 -0.60 -0.41
CA GLN A 70 -19.25 -0.99 0.90
C GLN A 70 -18.16 -1.08 1.99
N GLY A 71 -16.93 -0.67 1.66
CA GLY A 71 -15.79 -0.69 2.59
C GLY A 71 -15.23 -2.09 2.83
N ARG A 72 -15.46 -3.06 1.93
CA ARG A 72 -14.95 -4.43 2.05
C ARG A 72 -13.68 -4.61 1.23
N ILE A 73 -12.68 -5.25 1.82
CA ILE A 73 -11.50 -5.72 1.10
C ILE A 73 -11.95 -6.80 0.11
N VAL A 74 -11.66 -6.59 -1.18
CA VAL A 74 -11.93 -7.56 -2.26
C VAL A 74 -10.64 -8.15 -2.83
N ARG A 75 -9.50 -7.49 -2.59
CA ARG A 75 -8.15 -8.06 -2.69
C ARG A 75 -7.29 -7.52 -1.55
N PRO A 76 -6.59 -8.38 -0.78
CA PRO A 76 -5.77 -7.97 0.36
C PRO A 76 -4.48 -7.29 -0.11
N ASN A 77 -3.60 -6.94 0.83
CA ASN A 77 -2.25 -6.45 0.56
C ASN A 77 -1.56 -7.35 -0.48
N GLU A 78 -1.20 -6.77 -1.62
CA GLU A 78 -0.41 -7.39 -2.67
C GLU A 78 0.56 -6.37 -3.27
N VAL A 79 1.76 -6.84 -3.66
CA VAL A 79 2.76 -6.00 -4.34
C VAL A 79 2.16 -5.37 -5.59
N ALA A 80 2.26 -4.05 -5.69
CA ALA A 80 1.58 -3.28 -6.73
C ALA A 80 2.53 -2.25 -7.35
N TYR A 81 3.14 -2.61 -8.48
CA TYR A 81 3.87 -1.67 -9.31
C TYR A 81 2.96 -1.10 -10.40
N SER A 82 3.14 0.18 -10.74
CA SER A 82 2.33 0.82 -11.79
C SER A 82 2.64 0.31 -13.22
N ASN A 83 3.79 -0.32 -13.45
CA ASN A 83 4.20 -0.88 -14.75
C ASN A 83 5.46 -1.77 -14.60
N ASN A 84 5.82 -2.47 -15.68
CA ASN A 84 6.96 -3.37 -15.74
C ASN A 84 8.32 -2.71 -16.04
N LYS A 85 8.47 -1.38 -15.99
CA LYS A 85 9.76 -0.71 -16.28
C LYS A 85 10.90 -1.17 -15.37
N GLY A 86 10.58 -1.67 -14.17
CA GLY A 86 11.55 -2.17 -13.18
C GLY A 86 11.65 -3.70 -13.08
N ILE A 87 11.00 -4.47 -13.97
CA ILE A 87 10.85 -5.93 -13.80
C ILE A 87 12.19 -6.68 -13.72
N GLY A 88 13.25 -6.17 -14.36
CA GLY A 88 14.59 -6.74 -14.27
C GLY A 88 15.15 -6.77 -12.83
N ILE A 89 14.72 -5.84 -11.99
CA ILE A 89 15.11 -5.69 -10.59
C ILE A 89 14.06 -6.33 -9.67
N THR A 90 12.79 -5.97 -9.85
CA THR A 90 11.71 -6.41 -8.95
C THR A 90 11.38 -7.89 -9.10
N LYS A 91 11.62 -8.46 -10.29
CA LYS A 91 11.18 -9.81 -10.69
C LYS A 91 9.67 -10.03 -10.57
N VAL A 92 8.89 -8.95 -10.44
CA VAL A 92 7.42 -8.97 -10.36
C VAL A 92 6.86 -8.51 -11.68
N ASP A 93 6.14 -9.41 -12.36
CA ASP A 93 5.27 -9.03 -13.47
C ASP A 93 3.97 -8.43 -12.90
N THR A 94 3.80 -7.13 -13.11
CA THR A 94 2.66 -6.38 -12.57
C THR A 94 1.50 -6.27 -13.55
N GLU A 95 1.69 -6.67 -14.81
CA GLU A 95 0.69 -6.51 -15.85
C GLU A 95 -0.62 -7.29 -15.57
N PRO A 96 -0.58 -8.55 -15.08
CA PRO A 96 -1.80 -9.25 -14.67
C PRO A 96 -2.56 -8.53 -13.55
N TRP A 97 -1.83 -7.95 -12.59
CA TRP A 97 -2.43 -7.22 -11.48
C TRP A 97 -3.14 -5.94 -11.97
N ILE A 98 -2.49 -5.18 -12.86
CA ILE A 98 -3.05 -3.95 -13.44
C ILE A 98 -4.24 -4.27 -14.36
N ASN A 99 -4.18 -5.34 -15.14
CA ASN A 99 -5.30 -5.77 -15.97
C ASN A 99 -6.49 -6.21 -15.11
N GLY A 100 -6.23 -6.88 -13.99
CA GLY A 100 -7.26 -7.20 -13.00
C GLY A 100 -7.88 -5.95 -12.38
N LEU A 101 -7.08 -4.91 -12.09
CA LEU A 101 -7.58 -3.64 -11.57
C LEU A 101 -8.55 -2.99 -12.57
N ARG A 102 -8.15 -2.91 -13.85
CA ARG A 102 -8.99 -2.38 -14.92
C ARG A 102 -10.29 -3.15 -15.08
N ASP A 103 -10.22 -4.47 -15.04
CA ASP A 103 -11.40 -5.34 -15.13
C ASP A 103 -12.33 -5.12 -13.92
N TRP A 104 -11.77 -5.05 -12.71
CA TRP A 104 -12.53 -4.81 -11.50
C TRP A 104 -13.22 -3.44 -11.49
N VAL A 105 -12.53 -2.38 -11.90
CA VAL A 105 -13.15 -1.05 -12.04
C VAL A 105 -14.32 -1.06 -13.01
N LYS A 106 -14.22 -1.83 -14.11
CA LYS A 106 -15.29 -1.94 -15.11
C LYS A 106 -16.46 -2.81 -14.66
N ASN A 107 -16.18 -3.94 -14.01
CA ASN A 107 -17.16 -5.00 -13.76
C ASN A 107 -17.63 -5.08 -12.30
N GLY A 108 -16.98 -4.36 -11.38
CA GLY A 108 -17.25 -4.39 -9.94
C GLY A 108 -17.16 -5.81 -9.39
N GLU A 109 -18.14 -6.21 -8.57
CA GLU A 109 -18.21 -7.53 -7.94
C GLU A 109 -18.28 -8.71 -8.93
N LYS A 110 -18.61 -8.46 -10.21
CA LYS A 110 -18.64 -9.50 -11.26
C LYS A 110 -17.27 -9.79 -11.84
N SER A 111 -16.25 -9.02 -11.48
CA SER A 111 -14.88 -9.24 -11.94
C SER A 111 -14.35 -10.58 -11.44
N PRO A 112 -13.74 -11.42 -12.31
CA PRO A 112 -13.11 -12.67 -11.89
C PRO A 112 -11.87 -12.46 -11.00
N PHE A 113 -11.43 -11.21 -10.82
CA PHE A 113 -10.31 -10.85 -9.96
C PHE A 113 -10.73 -10.52 -8.52
N VAL A 114 -12.03 -10.42 -8.22
CA VAL A 114 -12.54 -10.30 -6.86
C VAL A 114 -12.40 -11.63 -6.16
N MET A 115 -11.75 -11.64 -4.99
CA MET A 115 -11.60 -12.85 -4.19
C MET A 115 -12.88 -13.16 -3.41
N SER A 116 -13.20 -14.45 -3.31
CA SER A 116 -14.26 -14.93 -2.44
C SER A 116 -13.93 -14.69 -0.96
N GLU A 117 -14.96 -14.69 -0.10
CA GLU A 117 -14.74 -14.60 1.35
C GLU A 117 -13.81 -15.70 1.89
N ALA A 118 -13.88 -16.92 1.33
CA ALA A 118 -13.03 -18.02 1.75
C ALA A 118 -11.56 -17.74 1.43
N GLU A 119 -11.26 -17.26 0.23
CA GLU A 119 -9.90 -16.86 -0.18
C GLU A 119 -9.37 -15.70 0.65
N LEU A 120 -10.20 -14.69 0.91
CA LEU A 120 -9.85 -13.55 1.76
C LEU A 120 -9.53 -14.00 3.19
N ARG A 121 -10.38 -14.85 3.78
CA ARG A 121 -10.15 -15.40 5.13
C ARG A 121 -8.85 -16.18 5.20
N GLU A 122 -8.51 -16.93 4.16
CA GLU A 122 -7.24 -17.67 4.13
C GLU A 122 -6.04 -16.72 4.06
N ARG A 123 -6.09 -15.74 3.14
CA ARG A 123 -4.97 -14.80 2.92
C ARG A 123 -4.77 -13.81 4.08
N LEU A 124 -5.84 -13.43 4.78
CA LEU A 124 -5.78 -12.48 5.89
C LEU A 124 -5.43 -13.12 7.25
N LYS A 125 -5.19 -14.44 7.31
CA LYS A 125 -4.68 -15.07 8.54
C LYS A 125 -3.34 -14.45 8.93
N PRO A 126 -3.06 -14.24 10.24
CA PRO A 126 -1.73 -13.85 10.70
C PRO A 126 -0.71 -14.91 10.25
N GLN A 127 0.18 -14.52 9.33
CA GLN A 127 1.01 -15.50 8.62
C GLN A 127 2.30 -15.88 9.36
N ASN A 128 2.87 -14.99 10.19
CA ASN A 128 4.22 -15.23 10.72
C ASN A 128 4.50 -14.49 12.06
N PRO A 129 4.88 -15.19 13.15
CA PRO A 129 5.31 -14.55 14.40
C PRO A 129 6.50 -13.60 14.22
N ASP A 130 7.40 -13.85 13.26
CA ASP A 130 8.52 -12.96 12.98
C ASP A 130 8.06 -11.60 12.46
N TRP A 131 6.97 -11.57 11.68
CA TRP A 131 6.38 -10.31 11.21
C TRP A 131 5.71 -9.53 12.34
N ALA A 132 5.09 -10.25 13.29
CA ALA A 132 4.55 -9.61 14.49
C ALA A 132 5.66 -9.01 15.35
N LEU A 133 6.79 -9.70 15.50
CA LEU A 133 7.96 -9.18 16.20
C LEU A 133 8.55 -7.96 15.46
N ALA A 134 8.75 -8.04 14.15
CA ALA A 134 9.25 -6.92 13.35
C ALA A 134 8.32 -5.70 13.46
N SER A 135 7.00 -5.89 13.40
CA SER A 135 6.04 -4.80 13.60
C SER A 135 6.11 -4.19 15.02
N ALA A 136 6.34 -5.01 16.05
CA ALA A 136 6.51 -4.52 17.42
C ALA A 136 7.82 -3.75 17.63
N GLU A 137 8.93 -4.26 17.08
CA GLU A 137 10.24 -3.58 17.08
C GLU A 137 10.15 -2.24 16.34
N PHE A 138 9.52 -2.23 15.16
CA PHE A 138 9.31 -1.00 14.40
C PHE A 138 8.48 0.02 15.19
N GLY A 139 7.36 -0.40 15.80
CA GLY A 139 6.54 0.49 16.63
C GLY A 139 7.29 1.05 17.85
N LEU A 140 8.20 0.25 18.45
CA LEU A 140 9.08 0.73 19.51
C LEU A 140 10.08 1.77 18.98
N ALA A 141 10.67 1.54 17.80
CA ALA A 141 11.55 2.48 17.13
C ALA A 141 10.86 3.82 16.88
N GLU A 142 9.63 3.80 16.36
CA GLU A 142 8.82 5.00 16.13
C GLU A 142 8.56 5.77 17.41
N TYR A 143 8.15 5.07 18.48
CA TYR A 143 7.89 5.68 19.78
C TYR A 143 9.14 6.38 20.33
N ILE A 144 10.29 5.70 20.31
CA ILE A 144 11.57 6.27 20.77
C ILE A 144 11.97 7.47 19.90
N TYR A 145 11.79 7.38 18.58
CA TYR A 145 12.08 8.46 17.65
C TYR A 145 11.23 9.71 17.94
N GLN A 146 9.93 9.56 18.25
CA GLN A 146 9.07 10.69 18.64
C GLN A 146 9.48 11.35 19.96
N MET A 147 10.28 10.68 20.80
CA MET A 147 10.83 11.26 22.03
C MET A 147 12.16 12.00 21.80
N ASP A 148 12.51 12.33 20.56
CA ASP A 148 13.78 12.93 20.16
C ASP A 148 15.03 12.09 20.50
N LYS A 149 14.86 10.76 20.64
CA LYS A 149 15.93 9.80 20.96
C LYS A 149 16.34 8.97 19.74
N GLY A 150 16.58 9.64 18.61
CA GLY A 150 16.80 9.00 17.31
C GLY A 150 17.88 7.89 17.32
N GLU A 151 19.02 8.13 17.99
CA GLU A 151 20.09 7.11 18.08
C GLU A 151 19.64 5.82 18.77
N ALA A 152 18.79 5.93 19.79
CA ALA A 152 18.25 4.77 20.50
C ALA A 152 17.15 4.03 19.71
N ALA A 153 16.54 4.67 18.72
CA ALA A 153 15.55 4.04 17.85
C ALA A 153 16.19 3.14 16.77
N ILE A 154 17.42 3.46 16.33
CA ILE A 154 18.10 2.77 15.22
C ILE A 154 18.14 1.24 15.37
N PRO A 155 18.47 0.66 16.54
CA PRO A 155 18.55 -0.79 16.69
C PRO A 155 17.20 -1.53 16.52
N HIS A 156 16.08 -0.80 16.52
CA HIS A 156 14.73 -1.33 16.48
C HIS A 156 14.08 -1.22 15.08
N TYR A 157 14.66 -0.46 14.15
CA TYR A 157 14.24 -0.47 12.74
C TYR A 157 14.81 -1.73 12.04
N LYS A 158 14.15 -2.87 12.25
CA LYS A 158 14.53 -4.19 11.73
C LYS A 158 13.46 -4.79 10.83
#